data_AF-A0A4P9YYV7-F1
#
_entry.id   AF-A0A4P9YYV7-F1
#
_cell.length_a   1.000
_cell.length_b   1.000
_cell.length_c   1.000
_cell.angle_alpha   90.00
_cell.angle_beta   90.00
_cell.angle_gamma   90.00
#
_symmetry.space_group_name_H-M   'P 1'
#
loop_
_entity.id
_entity.type
_entity.pdbx_description
1 polymer ?
#
loop_
_entity_poly.entity_id
_entity_poly.type
_entity_poly.pdbx_seq_one_letter_code
_entity_poly.pdbx_strand_id
1 'polypeptide(L)' 'MVRQLKYHERKLLKKVDFLQWKSTDNVHEISIIRKYRLPNREEYTKYNKMCGNIKRLAGRVSLLNPRDP' A
#
# COMPACT_ATOMS: atom_id res chain seq x y z
N MET A 1 -21.07 -7.69 9.23
CA MET A 1 -21.74 -7.68 7.91
C MET A 1 -22.47 -6.35 7.80
N VAL A 2 -22.14 -5.49 6.83
CA VAL A 2 -22.69 -4.11 6.74
C VAL A 2 -23.94 -4.11 5.85
N ARG A 3 -24.99 -3.39 6.25
CA ARG A 3 -26.21 -3.27 5.43
C ARG A 3 -25.93 -2.54 4.11
N GLN A 4 -26.63 -2.91 3.04
CA GLN A 4 -26.56 -2.15 1.79
C GLN A 4 -27.26 -0.79 1.93
N LEU A 5 -26.59 0.28 1.49
CA LEU A 5 -27.13 1.64 1.50
C LEU A 5 -28.13 1.84 0.36
N LYS A 6 -29.25 2.50 0.65
CA LYS A 6 -30.21 2.97 -0.37
C LYS A 6 -29.58 4.05 -1.25
N TYR A 7 -30.19 4.32 -2.41
CA TYR A 7 -29.66 5.28 -3.39
C TYR A 7 -29.33 6.66 -2.80
N HIS A 8 -30.23 7.22 -1.99
CA HIS A 8 -30.05 8.52 -1.36
C HIS A 8 -28.94 8.50 -0.29
N GLU A 9 -28.85 7.42 0.49
CA GLU A 9 -27.81 7.24 1.51
C GLU A 9 -26.42 7.13 0.86
N ARG A 10 -26.30 6.38 -0.25
CA ARG A 10 -25.05 6.29 -1.03
C ARG A 10 -24.66 7.64 -1.64
N LYS A 11 -25.63 8.48 -2.02
CA LYS A 11 -25.36 9.83 -2.55
C LYS A 11 -24.78 10.76 -1.47
N LEU A 12 -25.20 10.61 -0.21
CA LEU A 12 -24.66 11.35 0.94
C LEU A 12 -23.32 10.78 1.42
N LEU A 13 -23.20 9.46 1.48
CA LEU A 13 -22.06 8.73 2.05
C LEU A 13 -21.05 8.26 1.00
N LYS A 14 -20.74 9.08 0.00
CA LYS A 14 -19.84 8.69 -1.11
C LYS A 14 -18.40 8.39 -0.69
N LYS A 15 -17.93 8.99 0.40
CA LYS A 15 -16.55 8.85 0.90
C LYS A 15 -16.42 7.83 2.04
N VAL A 16 -17.55 7.27 2.49
CA VAL A 16 -17.57 6.38 3.65
C VAL A 16 -17.50 4.94 3.16
N ASP A 17 -16.35 4.33 3.40
CA ASP A 17 -16.11 2.90 3.23
C ASP A 17 -15.47 2.39 4.53
N PHE A 18 -16.05 1.33 5.09
CA PHE A 18 -15.58 0.73 6.35
C PHE A 18 -14.43 -0.26 6.15
N LEU A 19 -14.24 -0.76 4.92
CA LEU A 19 -13.26 -1.78 4.59
C LEU A 19 -12.01 -1.17 3.95
N GLN A 20 -12.19 -0.17 3.09
CA GLN A 20 -11.10 0.41 2.32
C GLN A 20 -10.90 1.89 2.68
N TRP A 21 -9.80 2.18 3.39
CA TRP A 21 -9.42 3.56 3.71
C TRP A 21 -8.27 4.01 2.81
N LYS A 22 -8.31 5.26 2.33
CA LYS A 22 -7.29 5.78 1.41
C LYS A 22 -5.88 5.81 1.99
N SER A 23 -5.77 5.92 3.32
CA SER A 23 -4.47 5.97 3.98
C SER A 23 -3.85 4.58 4.21
N THR A 24 -4.60 3.50 3.99
CA THR A 24 -4.14 2.14 4.28
C THR A 24 -4.05 1.32 2.98
N ASP A 25 -2.85 0.89 2.62
CA ASP A 25 -2.63 -0.04 1.51
C ASP A 25 -2.81 -1.51 1.95
N ASN A 26 -3.91 -1.78 2.66
CA ASN A 26 -4.14 -3.05 3.33
C ASN A 26 -4.37 -4.20 2.32
N VAL A 27 -5.00 -3.91 1.18
CA VAL A 27 -5.35 -4.92 0.17
C VAL A 27 -4.10 -5.46 -0.52
N HIS A 28 -3.16 -4.59 -0.88
CA HIS A 28 -1.92 -5.01 -1.54
C HIS A 28 -1.06 -5.87 -0.61
N GLU A 29 -0.84 -5.40 0.62
CA GLU A 29 -0.09 -6.13 1.65
C GLU A 29 -0.68 -7.53 1.90
N ILE A 30 -1.99 -7.64 2.13
CA ILE A 30 -2.66 -8.94 2.36
C ILE A 30 -2.52 -9.85 1.13
N SER A 31 -2.60 -9.30 -0.09
CA SER A 31 -2.44 -10.09 -1.31
C SER A 31 -1.05 -10.73 -1.42
N ILE A 32 0.00 -10.00 -1.04
CA ILE A 32 1.39 -10.47 -1.07
C ILE A 32 1.64 -11.49 0.03
N ILE A 33 1.18 -11.21 1.25
CA ILE A 33 1.29 -12.15 2.38
C ILE A 33 0.63 -13.49 2.03
N ARG A 34 -0.57 -13.46 1.43
CA ARG A 34 -1.26 -14.69 1.00
C ARG A 34 -0.54 -15.40 -0.15
N LYS A 35 -0.02 -14.65 -1.12
CA LYS A 35 0.66 -15.21 -2.30
C LYS A 35 1.94 -15.96 -1.92
N TYR A 36 2.74 -15.37 -1.03
CA TYR A 36 4.03 -15.91 -0.62
C TYR A 36 3.98 -16.64 0.73
N ARG A 37 2.78 -16.76 1.33
CA ARG A 37 2.54 -17.41 2.62
C ARG A 37 3.48 -16.90 3.72
N LEU A 38 3.62 -15.57 3.81
CA LEU A 38 4.40 -14.95 4.88
C LEU A 38 3.74 -15.25 6.23
N PRO A 39 4.49 -15.70 7.24
CA PRO A 39 3.94 -16.07 8.54
C PRO A 39 3.43 -14.86 9.32
N ASN A 40 4.17 -13.75 9.26
CA ASN A 40 3.90 -12.55 10.05
C ASN A 40 3.80 -11.32 9.17
N ARG A 41 2.93 -10.39 9.56
CA ARG A 41 2.77 -9.09 8.88
C ARG A 41 4.01 -8.20 8.99
N GLU A 42 4.78 -8.37 10.06
CA GLU A 42 6.02 -7.63 10.30
C GLU A 42 7.10 -7.89 9.23
N GLU A 43 7.16 -9.11 8.70
CA GLU A 43 8.13 -9.46 7.65
C GLU A 43 7.88 -8.66 6.38
N TYR A 44 6.61 -8.59 5.95
CA TYR A 44 6.22 -7.75 4.81
C TYR A 44 6.64 -6.29 5.04
N THR A 45 6.39 -5.76 6.23
CA THR A 45 6.73 -4.36 6.56
C THR A 45 8.24 -4.14 6.52
N LYS A 46 9.03 -5.09 7.03
CA LYS A 46 10.50 -5.06 7.00
C LYS A 46 11.03 -5.08 5.56
N TYR A 47 10.54 -5.98 4.72
CA TYR A 47 10.92 -6.05 3.31
C TYR A 47 10.53 -4.79 2.55
N ASN A 48 9.31 -4.28 2.74
CA ASN A 48 8.84 -3.06 2.09
C ASN A 48 9.72 -1.84 2.48
N LYS A 49 10.11 -1.72 3.75
CA LYS A 49 11.03 -0.66 4.20
C LYS A 49 12.41 -0.78 3.55
N MET A 50 12.95 -1.99 3.41
CA MET A 50 14.22 -2.21 2.72
C MET A 50 14.12 -1.83 1.23
N CYS A 51 13.06 -2.26 0.54
CA CYS A 51 12.79 -1.86 -0.83
C CYS A 51 12.67 -0.34 -0.99
N GLY A 52 12.00 0.34 -0.04
CA GLY A 52 11.88 1.80 -0.02
C GLY A 52 13.23 2.50 0.11
N ASN A 53 14.12 1.99 0.98
CA ASN A 53 15.48 2.52 1.12
C ASN A 53 16.30 2.35 -0.16
N ILE A 54 16.24 1.17 -0.78
CA ILE A 54 16.93 0.88 -2.05
C ILE A 54 16.40 1.80 -3.15
N LYS A 55 15.08 1.94 -3.28
CA LYS A 55 14.46 2.82 -4.28
C LYS A 55 14.84 4.28 -4.07
N ARG A 56 14.92 4.74 -2.81
CA ARG A 56 15.36 6.10 -2.47
C ARG A 56 16.83 6.31 -2.83
N LEU A 57 17.69 5.33 -2.56
CA LEU A 57 19.10 5.39 -2.95
C LEU A 57 19.24 5.41 -4.47
N ALA A 58 18.61 4.47 -5.18
CA ALA A 58 18.62 4.42 -6.63
C ALA A 58 18.06 5.70 -7.26
N GLY A 59 17.01 6.29 -6.68
CA GLY A 59 16.47 7.57 -7.10
C GLY A 59 17.47 8.72 -6.94
N ARG A 60 18.25 8.74 -5.85
CA ARG A 60 19.33 9.72 -5.66
C ARG A 60 20.46 9.52 -6.65
N VAL A 61 20.87 8.28 -6.89
CA VAL A 61 21.91 7.96 -7.89
C VAL A 61 21.46 8.37 -9.29
N SER A 62 20.18 8.14 -9.63
CA SER A 62 19.61 8.56 -10.91
C SER A 62 19.56 10.08 -11.11
N LEU A 63 19.69 10.87 -10.06
CA LEU A 63 19.75 12.33 -10.13
C LEU A 63 21.20 12.86 -10.31
N LEU A 64 22.21 12.01 -10.15
CA LEU A 64 23.61 12.37 -10.43
C LEU A 64 23.84 12.46 -11.94
N ASN A 65 24.90 13.14 -12.39
CA ASN A 65 25.15 13.18 -13.82
C ASN A 65 25.53 11.77 -14.30
N PRO A 66 25.02 11.32 -15.45
CA PRO A 66 25.37 10.01 -16.02
C PRO A 66 26.84 9.83 -16.37
N ARG A 67 27.64 10.90 -16.29
CA ARG A 67 29.08 10.96 -16.58
C ARG A 67 29.92 11.21 -15.34
N ASP A 68 29.31 11.40 -14.18
CA ASP A 68 30.05 11.42 -12.92
C ASP A 68 30.59 9.98 -12.67
N PRO A 69 31.86 9.82 -12.23
CA PRO A 69 32.52 8.52 -12.08
C PRO A 69 31.87 7.61 -11.03
#